data_AF-A0A7S0NFD4-F1
#
_entry.id   AF-A0A7S0NFD4-F1
#
_cell.length_a   1.000
_cell.length_b   1.000
_cell.length_c   1.000
_cell.angle_alpha   90.00
_cell.angle_beta   90.00
_cell.angle_gamma   90.00
#
_symmetry.space_group_name_H-M   'P 1'
#
loop_
_entity.id
_entity.type
_entity.pdbx_description
1 polymer ?
#
loop_
_entity_poly.entity_id
_entity_poly.type
_entity_poly.pdbx_seq_one_letter_code
_entity_poly.pdbx_strand_id
1 'polypeptide(L)'
;KIFKMLHPDAQELYNSVCDLKQTCDRCADPEYRLESISLELFTPVRPRLAARANWRNVDKEMTKKGPYVAEYKLDGERMLMHFERSPSHEGGQQTQWWSRNNKNATGWYGEAMQPIVGRCVPLSVESVVLDGELLVFDRDT
;
A
#
# COMPACT_ATOMS: atom_id res chain seq x y z
N LYS A 1 16.19 14.64 6.99
CA LYS A 1 16.94 15.93 6.89
C LYS A 1 17.34 16.24 5.44
N ILE A 2 17.83 15.27 4.66
CA ILE A 2 18.22 15.46 3.26
C ILE A 2 17.06 15.88 2.35
N PHE A 3 15.88 15.25 2.44
CA PHE A 3 14.74 15.62 1.58
C PHE A 3 14.34 17.09 1.70
N LYS A 4 14.35 17.67 2.90
CA LYS A 4 14.04 19.09 3.10
C LYS A 4 15.05 20.05 2.47
N MET A 5 16.29 19.58 2.23
CA MET A 5 17.32 20.37 1.53
C MET A 5 17.15 20.29 0.01
N LEU A 6 16.55 19.21 -0.50
CA LEU A 6 16.23 19.05 -1.92
C LEU A 6 15.02 19.92 -2.29
N HIS A 7 13.89 19.71 -1.61
CA HIS A 7 12.64 20.41 -1.89
C HIS A 7 11.66 20.23 -0.71
N PRO A 8 10.79 21.21 -0.39
CA PRO A 8 9.80 21.08 0.69
C PRO A 8 8.94 19.80 0.55
N ASP A 9 8.51 19.48 -0.67
CA ASP A 9 7.59 18.36 -0.95
C ASP A 9 8.31 17.01 -1.18
N ALA A 10 9.64 16.98 -1.22
CA ALA A 10 10.39 15.75 -1.58
C ALA A 10 10.11 14.58 -0.63
N GLN A 11 9.88 14.87 0.65
CA GLN A 11 9.59 13.83 1.64
C GLN A 11 8.22 13.18 1.39
N GLU A 12 7.22 13.97 1.01
CA GLU A 12 5.86 13.49 0.75
C GLU A 12 5.80 12.76 -0.58
N LEU A 13 6.43 13.31 -1.63
CA LEU A 13 6.58 12.64 -2.93
C LEU A 13 7.27 11.28 -2.78
N TYR A 14 8.39 11.22 -2.05
CA TYR A 14 9.07 9.95 -1.82
C TYR A 14 8.19 8.93 -1.08
N ASN A 15 7.37 9.37 -0.13
CA ASN A 15 6.49 8.46 0.61
C ASN A 15 5.36 7.90 -0.28
N SER A 16 4.96 8.61 -1.33
CA SER A 16 3.90 8.15 -2.24
C SER A 16 4.40 7.20 -3.32
N VAL A 17 5.60 7.44 -3.87
CA VAL A 17 6.13 6.69 -5.02
C VAL A 17 7.24 5.69 -4.64
N CYS A 18 7.87 5.88 -3.48
CA CYS A 18 8.99 5.09 -2.98
C CYS A 18 10.20 4.99 -3.94
N ASP A 19 10.32 5.90 -4.91
CA ASP A 19 11.40 6.00 -5.89
C ASP A 19 12.24 7.25 -5.63
N LEU A 20 13.50 7.04 -5.24
CA LEU A 20 14.43 8.14 -4.95
C LEU A 20 14.83 8.88 -6.23
N LYS A 21 15.02 8.19 -7.35
CA LYS A 21 15.43 8.81 -8.61
C LYS A 21 14.32 9.72 -9.11
N GLN A 22 13.08 9.21 -9.17
CA GLN A 22 11.92 10.00 -9.57
C GLN A 22 11.71 11.20 -8.64
N THR A 23 11.91 11.02 -7.33
CA THR A 23 11.84 12.12 -6.36
C THR A 23 12.90 13.19 -6.67
N CYS A 24 14.15 12.80 -6.90
CA CYS A 24 15.23 13.72 -7.24
C CYS A 24 14.98 14.45 -8.56
N ASP A 25 14.51 13.76 -9.59
CA ASP A 25 14.26 14.34 -10.91
C ASP A 25 13.14 15.40 -10.85
N ARG A 26 12.03 15.11 -10.17
CA ARG A 26 10.89 16.04 -10.05
C ARG A 26 11.18 17.21 -9.13
N CYS A 27 11.81 16.94 -7.99
CA CYS A 27 12.15 17.96 -6.99
C CYS A 27 13.44 18.73 -7.32
N ALA A 28 14.06 18.49 -8.47
CA ALA A 28 15.15 19.32 -8.98
C ALA A 28 14.63 20.70 -9.44
N ASP A 29 13.37 20.78 -9.87
CA ASP A 29 12.70 22.05 -10.17
C ASP A 29 12.20 22.71 -8.86
N PRO A 30 12.69 23.91 -8.50
CA PRO A 30 12.25 24.62 -7.30
C PRO A 30 10.78 25.05 -7.33
N GLU A 31 10.18 25.15 -8.53
CA GLU A 31 8.78 25.54 -8.72
C GLU A 31 7.83 24.34 -8.69
N TYR A 32 8.35 23.11 -8.70
CA TYR A 32 7.53 21.91 -8.55
C TYR A 32 6.71 22.00 -7.26
N ARG A 33 5.43 21.66 -7.31
CA ARG A 33 4.62 21.49 -6.11
C ARG A 33 3.84 20.19 -6.22
N LEU A 34 3.83 19.44 -5.13
CA LEU A 34 3.01 18.24 -5.03
C LEU A 34 1.56 18.66 -4.80
N GLU A 35 0.76 18.73 -5.87
CA GLU A 35 -0.66 19.10 -5.77
C GLU A 35 -1.48 18.06 -5.03
N SER A 36 -1.25 16.77 -5.31
CA SER A 36 -1.94 15.67 -4.65
C SER A 36 -1.07 14.43 -4.57
N ILE A 37 -1.14 13.74 -3.43
CA ILE A 37 -0.62 12.39 -3.30
C ILE A 37 -1.61 11.45 -3.99
N SER A 38 -1.29 11.02 -5.20
CA SER A 38 -2.04 9.99 -5.92
C SER A 38 -1.34 8.64 -5.79
N LEU A 39 -2.11 7.59 -5.51
CA LEU A 39 -1.63 6.22 -5.67
C LEU A 39 -1.52 5.93 -7.16
N GLU A 40 -0.34 5.48 -7.59
CA GLU A 40 -0.12 4.99 -8.95
C GLU A 40 -0.20 3.46 -8.93
N LEU A 41 -0.93 2.89 -9.89
CA LEU A 41 -1.06 1.45 -9.99
C LEU A 41 0.31 0.84 -10.30
N PHE A 42 0.63 -0.29 -9.65
CA PHE A 42 1.92 -0.98 -9.75
C PHE A 42 3.14 -0.20 -9.25
N THR A 43 2.93 0.92 -8.57
CA THR A 43 3.98 1.64 -7.83
C THR A 43 3.86 1.34 -6.33
N PRO A 44 4.93 0.88 -5.66
CA PRO A 44 4.87 0.59 -4.23
C PRO A 44 4.65 1.86 -3.40
N VAL A 45 3.82 1.76 -2.37
CA VAL A 45 3.53 2.88 -1.46
C VAL A 45 3.98 2.52 -0.05
N ARG A 46 4.51 3.50 0.67
CA ARG A 46 4.96 3.28 2.05
C ARG A 46 3.75 2.95 2.94
N PRO A 47 3.70 1.77 3.58
CA PRO A 47 2.54 1.40 4.37
C PRO A 47 2.38 2.29 5.61
N ARG A 48 1.14 2.65 5.95
CA ARG A 48 0.85 3.47 7.13
C ARG A 48 1.22 2.73 8.42
N LEU A 49 1.87 3.43 9.36
CA LEU A 49 2.22 2.88 10.66
C LEU A 49 1.20 3.30 11.73
N ALA A 50 0.91 2.38 12.66
CA ALA A 50 0.14 2.67 13.85
C ALA A 50 1.06 3.10 15.00
N ALA A 51 0.70 4.17 15.69
CA ALA A 51 1.35 4.55 16.95
C ALA A 51 0.94 3.58 18.06
N ARG A 52 1.87 3.23 18.95
CA ARG A 52 1.55 2.44 20.14
C ARG A 52 0.70 3.28 21.09
N ALA A 53 -0.50 2.80 21.40
CA ALA A 53 -1.40 3.42 22.36
C ALA A 53 -1.43 2.66 23.69
N ASN A 54 -1.72 3.36 24.78
CA ASN A 54 -2.04 2.73 26.06
C ASN A 54 -3.49 2.24 26.01
N TRP A 55 -3.70 0.93 26.19
CA TRP A 55 -5.04 0.31 26.13
C TRP A 55 -6.02 0.93 27.12
N ARG A 56 -5.56 1.48 28.25
CA ARG A 56 -6.41 2.14 29.26
C ARG A 56 -6.96 3.48 28.78
N ASN A 57 -6.28 4.12 27.84
CA ASN A 57 -6.60 5.48 27.39
C ASN A 57 -7.01 5.55 25.92
N VAL A 58 -6.82 4.48 25.13
CA VAL A 58 -7.07 4.49 23.69
C VAL A 58 -8.51 4.88 23.36
N ASP A 59 -9.49 4.33 24.08
CA ASP A 59 -10.91 4.67 23.90
C ASP A 59 -11.19 6.17 24.14
N LYS A 60 -10.67 6.72 25.25
CA LYS A 60 -10.80 8.15 25.56
C LYS A 60 -10.15 9.04 24.50
N GLU A 61 -8.98 8.65 24.00
CA GLU A 61 -8.25 9.41 22.98
C GLU A 61 -8.91 9.33 21.60
N MET A 62 -9.47 8.18 21.24
CA MET A 62 -10.13 7.98 19.95
C MET A 62 -11.51 8.63 19.92
N THR A 63 -12.29 8.52 20.99
CA THR A 63 -13.63 9.14 21.10
C THR A 63 -13.58 10.66 20.91
N LYS A 64 -12.53 11.33 21.40
CA LYS A 64 -12.30 12.78 21.16
C LYS A 64 -12.12 13.12 19.68
N LYS A 65 -11.68 12.17 18.86
CA LYS A 65 -11.44 12.33 17.42
C LYS A 65 -12.67 11.94 16.57
N GLY A 66 -13.71 11.39 17.20
CA GLY A 66 -14.94 10.95 16.54
C GLY A 66 -15.13 9.43 16.57
N PRO A 67 -16.08 8.92 15.77
CA PRO A 67 -16.31 7.48 15.64
C PRO A 67 -15.04 6.75 15.20
N TYR A 68 -14.80 5.58 15.78
CA TYR A 68 -13.63 4.76 15.47
C TYR A 68 -14.02 3.29 15.37
N VAL A 69 -13.16 2.52 14.70
CA VAL A 69 -13.29 1.07 14.57
C VAL A 69 -12.14 0.38 15.31
N ALA A 70 -12.39 -0.84 15.77
CA ALA A 70 -11.38 -1.72 16.32
C ALA A 70 -11.29 -2.97 15.45
N GLU A 71 -10.08 -3.37 15.09
CA GLU A 71 -9.79 -4.54 14.27
C GLU A 71 -8.80 -5.44 15.02
N TYR A 72 -8.83 -6.73 14.70
CA TYR A 72 -7.83 -7.66 15.23
C TYR A 72 -6.47 -7.32 14.66
N LYS A 73 -5.46 -7.24 15.54
CA LYS A 73 -4.07 -7.18 15.10
C LYS A 73 -3.64 -8.59 14.70
N LEU A 74 -3.63 -8.84 13.40
CA LEU A 74 -3.16 -10.08 12.81
C LEU A 74 -1.63 -10.19 12.94
N ASP A 75 -1.14 -11.42 12.99
CA ASP A 75 0.29 -11.74 13.05
C ASP A 75 0.66 -12.54 11.80
N GLY A 76 0.99 -11.82 10.74
CA GLY A 76 1.32 -12.39 9.45
C GLY A 76 2.32 -11.53 8.70
N GLU A 77 2.30 -11.64 7.38
CA GLU A 77 3.14 -10.84 6.50
C GLU A 77 2.35 -9.69 5.90
N ARG A 78 2.68 -8.45 6.28
CA ARG A 78 2.05 -7.27 5.68
C ARG A 78 2.37 -7.19 4.20
N MET A 79 1.33 -7.09 3.40
CA MET A 79 1.42 -7.13 1.95
C MET A 79 0.51 -6.09 1.32
N LEU A 80 1.08 -5.27 0.41
CA LEU A 80 0.34 -4.37 -0.46
C LEU A 80 0.13 -5.07 -1.80
N MET A 81 -1.11 -5.24 -2.21
CA MET A 81 -1.49 -5.89 -3.46
C MET A 81 -2.10 -4.86 -4.42
N HIS A 82 -1.57 -4.80 -5.63
CA HIS A 82 -2.17 -4.08 -6.75
C HIS A 82 -2.81 -5.12 -7.68
N PHE A 83 -4.04 -4.84 -8.11
CA PHE A 83 -4.78 -5.67 -9.06
C PHE A 83 -5.28 -4.81 -10.20
N GLU A 84 -5.22 -5.36 -11.42
CA GLU A 84 -5.83 -4.79 -12.62
C GLU A 84 -6.45 -5.89 -13.47
N ARG A 85 -7.62 -5.62 -14.03
CA ARG A 85 -8.24 -6.39 -15.11
C ARG A 85 -8.04 -5.63 -16.41
N SER A 86 -7.28 -6.21 -17.34
CA SER A 86 -7.05 -5.63 -18.66
C SER A 86 -6.86 -6.73 -19.70
N PRO A 87 -7.46 -6.59 -20.90
CA PRO A 87 -7.21 -7.52 -22.01
C PRO A 87 -5.76 -7.48 -22.52
N SER A 88 -4.95 -6.49 -22.12
CA SER A 88 -3.52 -6.44 -22.44
C SER A 88 -2.68 -7.44 -21.64
N HIS A 89 -3.20 -7.95 -20.52
CA HIS A 89 -2.49 -8.90 -19.68
C HIS A 89 -2.80 -10.33 -20.08
N GLU A 90 -1.80 -11.20 -19.97
CA GLU A 90 -2.02 -12.64 -20.13
C GLU A 90 -3.03 -13.13 -19.09
N GLY A 91 -4.10 -13.80 -19.55
CA GLY A 91 -5.21 -14.21 -18.69
C GLY A 91 -6.18 -13.08 -18.30
N GLY A 92 -6.06 -11.89 -18.90
CA GLY A 92 -6.99 -10.77 -18.75
C GLY A 92 -6.90 -10.02 -17.42
N GLN A 93 -5.92 -10.34 -16.58
CA GLN A 93 -5.72 -9.71 -15.27
C GLN A 93 -4.26 -9.82 -14.80
N GLN A 94 -3.86 -8.96 -13.88
CA GLN A 94 -2.54 -8.96 -13.27
C GLN A 94 -2.63 -8.64 -11.78
N THR A 95 -1.76 -9.27 -10.98
CA THR A 95 -1.50 -8.85 -9.60
C THR A 95 -0.03 -8.52 -9.39
N GLN A 96 0.26 -7.52 -8.57
CA GLN A 96 1.59 -7.27 -8.02
C GLN A 96 1.52 -7.16 -6.51
N TRP A 97 2.54 -7.68 -5.84
CA TRP A 97 2.59 -7.80 -4.39
C TRP A 97 3.86 -7.14 -3.87
N TRP A 98 3.74 -6.35 -2.82
CA TRP A 98 4.84 -5.62 -2.21
C TRP A 98 4.86 -5.85 -0.70
N SER A 99 6.00 -6.32 -0.20
CA SER A 99 6.20 -6.50 1.24
C SER A 99 6.20 -5.16 2.00
N ARG A 100 6.17 -5.22 3.33
CA ARG A 100 6.33 -4.07 4.24
C ARG A 100 7.45 -3.08 3.89
N ASN A 101 8.54 -3.57 3.31
CA ASN A 101 9.71 -2.76 2.94
C ASN A 101 9.80 -2.52 1.42
N ASN A 102 8.67 -2.58 0.72
CA ASN A 102 8.55 -2.35 -0.72
C ASN A 102 9.40 -3.29 -1.59
N LYS A 103 9.73 -4.48 -1.09
CA LYS A 103 10.30 -5.54 -1.95
C LYS A 103 9.18 -6.18 -2.76
N ASN A 104 9.39 -6.31 -4.06
CA ASN A 104 8.47 -7.00 -4.95
C ASN A 104 8.41 -8.50 -4.56
N ALA A 105 7.24 -8.90 -4.07
CA ALA A 105 6.89 -10.23 -3.59
C ALA A 105 5.99 -10.98 -4.59
N THR A 106 5.79 -10.43 -5.80
CA THR A 106 4.93 -11.03 -6.82
C THR A 106 5.38 -12.43 -7.20
N GLY A 107 6.70 -12.68 -7.24
CA GLY A 107 7.25 -14.02 -7.49
C GLY A 107 7.04 -15.03 -6.35
N TRP A 108 6.62 -14.59 -5.16
CA TRP A 108 6.39 -15.49 -4.02
C TRP A 108 4.94 -15.98 -3.96
N TYR A 109 3.99 -15.10 -4.28
CA TYR A 109 2.55 -15.36 -4.10
C TYR A 109 1.71 -15.09 -5.34
N GLY A 110 2.18 -14.24 -6.25
CA GLY A 110 1.36 -13.65 -7.32
C GLY A 110 0.76 -14.67 -8.26
N GLU A 111 1.57 -15.60 -8.76
CA GLU A 111 1.10 -16.64 -9.70
C GLU A 111 0.02 -17.53 -9.07
N ALA A 112 0.23 -17.99 -7.83
CA ALA A 112 -0.72 -18.84 -7.12
C ALA A 112 -1.99 -18.09 -6.69
N MET A 113 -1.87 -16.81 -6.33
CA MET A 113 -2.98 -16.02 -5.79
C MET A 113 -3.81 -15.31 -6.87
N GLN A 114 -3.24 -15.00 -8.04
CA GLN A 114 -3.93 -14.29 -9.11
C GLN A 114 -5.31 -14.88 -9.49
N PRO A 115 -5.48 -16.19 -9.72
CA PRO A 115 -6.80 -16.74 -10.03
C PRO A 115 -7.79 -16.63 -8.86
N ILE A 116 -7.30 -16.68 -7.61
CA ILE A 116 -8.13 -16.54 -6.41
C ILE A 116 -8.59 -15.09 -6.27
N VAL A 117 -7.66 -14.13 -6.36
CA VAL A 117 -7.93 -12.70 -6.30
C VAL A 117 -8.92 -12.30 -7.40
N GLY A 118 -8.70 -12.75 -8.64
CA GLY A 118 -9.58 -12.46 -9.77
C GLY A 118 -11.03 -12.90 -9.57
N ARG A 119 -11.26 -13.98 -8.80
CA ARG A 119 -12.59 -14.47 -8.43
C ARG A 119 -13.21 -13.70 -7.27
N CYS A 120 -12.39 -13.21 -6.34
CA CYS A 120 -12.84 -12.47 -5.15
C CYS A 120 -13.13 -10.99 -5.44
N VAL A 121 -12.39 -10.38 -6.37
CA VAL A 121 -12.59 -8.99 -6.77
C VAL A 121 -13.86 -8.89 -7.64
N PRO A 122 -14.83 -8.03 -7.29
CA PRO A 122 -16.06 -7.86 -8.07
C PRO A 122 -15.78 -7.58 -9.55
N LEU A 123 -16.64 -8.08 -10.44
CA LEU A 123 -16.46 -7.89 -11.89
C LEU A 123 -16.56 -6.41 -12.33
N SER A 124 -17.22 -5.56 -11.53
CA SER A 124 -17.32 -4.12 -11.76
C SER A 124 -16.05 -3.34 -11.40
N VAL A 125 -15.06 -3.98 -10.78
CA VAL A 125 -13.80 -3.35 -10.39
C VAL A 125 -12.74 -3.64 -11.45
N GLU A 126 -12.26 -2.60 -12.12
CA GLU A 126 -11.17 -2.69 -13.11
C GLU A 126 -9.81 -2.74 -12.44
N SER A 127 -9.58 -1.92 -11.41
CA SER A 127 -8.33 -1.90 -10.65
C SER A 127 -8.55 -1.59 -9.17
N VAL A 128 -7.67 -2.11 -8.33
CA VAL A 128 -7.71 -1.86 -6.87
C VAL A 128 -6.32 -2.01 -6.25
N VAL A 129 -6.06 -1.24 -5.19
CA VAL A 129 -4.90 -1.39 -4.32
C VAL A 129 -5.39 -1.74 -2.92
N LEU A 130 -4.89 -2.84 -2.36
CA LEU A 130 -5.25 -3.35 -1.04
C LEU A 130 -4.02 -3.45 -0.15
N ASP A 131 -4.11 -2.96 1.09
CA ASP A 131 -3.11 -3.13 2.15
C ASP A 131 -3.70 -4.08 3.20
N GLY A 132 -3.00 -5.17 3.50
CA GLY A 132 -3.49 -6.19 4.41
C GLY A 132 -2.40 -7.11 4.92
N GLU A 133 -2.82 -8.13 5.67
CA GLU A 133 -1.93 -9.12 6.26
C GLU A 133 -2.16 -10.49 5.59
N LEU A 134 -1.11 -11.06 5.02
CA LEU A 134 -1.15 -12.43 4.52
C LEU A 134 -0.97 -13.40 5.70
N LEU A 135 -1.88 -14.35 5.81
CA LEU A 135 -1.90 -15.36 6.86
C LEU A 135 -1.79 -16.76 6.29
N VAL A 136 -1.20 -17.66 7.07
CA VAL A 136 -1.29 -19.10 6.83
C VAL A 136 -2.57 -19.60 7.49
N PHE A 137 -3.42 -20.26 6.71
CA PHE A 137 -4.68 -20.82 7.18
C PHE A 137 -4.59 -22.35 7.19
N ASP A 138 -4.75 -22.94 8.37
CA ASP A 138 -4.94 -24.39 8.50
C ASP A 138 -6.39 -24.73 8.11
N ARG A 139 -6.57 -25.78 7.31
CA ARG A 139 -7.88 -26.26 6.87
C ARG A 139 -8.45 -27.37 7.75
N ASP A 140 -7.61 -27.98 8.58
CA ASP A 140 -7.96 -29.17 9.36
C ASP A 140 -8.42 -28.84 10.79
N THR A 141 -8.32 -27.56 11.19
CA THR A 141 -8.93 -27.01 12.42
C THR A 141 -9.88 -25.86 12.12
#